data_AF-A0A5U5NLT4-F1
#
_entry.id   AF-A0A5U5NLT4-F1
#
_cell.length_a   1.000
_cell.length_b   1.000
_cell.length_c   1.000
_cell.angle_alpha   90.00
_cell.angle_beta   90.00
_cell.angle_gamma   90.00
#
_symmetry.space_group_name_H-M   'P 1'
#
loop_
_entity.id
_entity.type
_entity.pdbx_description
1 polymer ?
#
loop_
_entity_poly.entity_id
_entity_poly.type
_entity_poly.pdbx_seq_one_letter_code
_entity_poly.pdbx_strand_id
1 'polypeptide(L)'
;REKSVDVVCYDELSSFEPDVEKEGSPTLLGDKRIEGSVWPKSIRGSTPKVKGSCQIEKAANESAHFMRFHVPCPHCGEEQYLKFGDGSTPFGLKWEESKPETVYYLCEHNGCVIRQSELDQKAGRWICDNTGMWTRDGLAYF
;
A
#
# COMPACT_ATOMS: atom_id res chain seq x y z
N ARG A 1 11.63 20.59 27.31
CA ARG A 1 12.12 21.32 26.12
C ARG A 1 11.51 20.66 24.90
N GLU A 2 10.68 21.38 24.16
CA GLU A 2 10.12 20.90 22.90
C GLU A 2 11.25 20.55 21.94
N LYS A 3 11.23 19.32 21.40
CA LYS A 3 12.18 18.89 20.39
C LYS A 3 11.52 19.09 19.03
N SER A 4 11.95 20.12 18.31
CA SER A 4 11.67 20.22 16.88
C SER A 4 12.64 19.31 16.13
N VAL A 5 12.10 18.57 15.17
CA VAL A 5 12.85 17.62 14.33
C VAL A 5 12.46 17.84 12.88
N ASP A 6 13.30 17.41 11.94
CA ASP A 6 12.99 17.53 10.51
C ASP A 6 12.18 16.35 9.97
N VAL A 7 12.26 15.20 10.63
CA VAL A 7 11.68 13.94 10.17
C VAL A 7 11.04 13.19 11.33
N VAL A 8 9.84 12.66 11.11
CA VAL A 8 9.19 11.66 11.97
C VAL A 8 8.90 10.40 11.17
N CYS A 9 9.16 9.25 11.79
CA CYS A 9 8.94 7.93 11.20
C CYS A 9 8.03 7.11 12.12
N TYR A 10 6.97 6.57 11.54
CA TYR A 10 6.03 5.66 12.20
C TYR A 10 6.19 4.29 11.57
N ASP A 11 6.57 3.31 12.38
CA ASP A 11 6.58 1.91 11.98
C ASP A 11 5.39 1.20 12.64
N GLU A 12 4.81 0.25 11.93
CA GLU A 12 3.59 -0.47 12.31
C GLU A 12 2.42 0.43 12.78
N LEU A 13 2.20 1.54 12.08
CA LEU A 13 1.17 2.55 12.39
C LEU A 13 -0.25 1.96 12.61
N SER A 14 -0.63 0.88 11.93
CA SER A 14 -1.91 0.20 12.14
C SER A 14 -2.09 -0.36 13.55
N SER A 15 -1.00 -0.55 14.30
CA SER A 15 -1.01 -1.06 15.67
C SER A 15 -1.13 0.04 16.71
N PHE A 16 -1.06 1.31 16.30
CA PHE A 16 -1.06 2.41 17.25
C PHE A 16 -2.49 2.70 17.70
N GLU A 17 -2.63 3.12 18.95
CA GLU A 17 -3.91 3.61 19.45
C GLU A 17 -4.30 4.89 18.69
N PRO A 18 -5.58 5.06 18.33
CA PRO A 18 -6.04 6.23 17.59
C PRO A 18 -6.00 7.52 18.42
N ASP A 19 -5.93 7.38 19.75
CA ASP A 19 -5.85 8.48 20.70
C ASP A 19 -4.90 8.09 21.84
N VAL A 20 -3.83 8.86 22.01
CA VAL A 20 -2.86 8.66 23.08
C VAL A 20 -3.26 9.52 24.26
N GLU A 21 -3.73 8.90 25.34
CA GLU A 21 -4.07 9.58 26.61
C GLU A 21 -5.04 10.78 26.48
N LYS A 22 -5.92 10.80 25.46
CA LYS A 22 -6.83 11.92 25.12
C LYS A 22 -6.14 13.17 24.56
N GLU A 23 -4.88 13.03 24.14
CA GLU A 23 -4.13 14.11 23.50
C GLU A 23 -4.27 14.10 21.96
N GLY A 24 -4.85 13.03 21.38
CA GLY A 24 -5.07 12.88 19.95
C GLY A 24 -4.23 11.78 19.32
N SER A 25 -4.28 11.70 17.98
CA SER A 25 -3.62 10.60 17.26
C SER A 25 -2.09 10.73 17.29
N PRO A 26 -1.36 9.61 17.29
CA PRO A 26 0.10 9.61 17.21
C PRO A 26 0.65 10.36 15.99
N THR A 27 -0.06 10.27 14.87
CA THR A 27 0.25 11.03 13.65
C THR A 27 0.15 12.53 13.89
N LEU A 28 -0.93 13.00 14.52
CA LEU A 28 -1.10 14.43 14.86
C LEU A 28 -0.03 14.90 15.86
N LEU A 29 0.27 14.11 16.88
CA LEU A 29 1.25 14.48 17.91
C LEU A 29 2.69 14.49 17.38
N GLY A 30 3.05 13.55 16.52
CA GLY A 30 4.39 13.52 15.93
C GLY A 30 4.56 14.51 14.78
N ASP A 31 3.53 14.74 13.95
CA ASP A 31 3.60 15.76 12.89
C ASP A 31 3.75 17.19 13.47
N LYS A 32 3.23 17.45 14.68
CA LYS A 32 3.53 18.71 15.40
C LYS A 32 5.03 18.93 15.62
N ARG A 33 5.83 17.86 15.71
CA ARG A 33 7.29 17.96 15.95
C ARG A 33 8.05 18.48 14.73
N ILE A 34 7.46 18.37 13.54
CA ILE A 34 8.07 18.82 12.28
C ILE A 34 7.57 20.18 11.81
N GLU A 35 6.63 20.82 12.51
CA GLU A 35 6.08 22.15 12.13
C GLU A 35 7.15 23.25 12.02
N GLY A 36 8.21 23.17 12.85
CA GLY A 36 9.33 24.10 12.81
C GLY A 36 10.39 23.80 11.74
N SER A 37 10.27 22.69 11.01
CA SER A 37 11.23 22.28 9.99
C SER A 37 11.04 23.07 8.70
N VAL A 38 12.14 23.39 8.03
CA VAL A 38 12.12 23.99 6.68
C VAL A 38 11.65 22.98 5.63
N TRP A 39 11.94 21.69 5.85
CA TRP A 39 11.64 20.60 4.92
C TRP A 39 11.04 19.39 5.67
N PRO A 40 9.83 19.54 6.24
CA PRO A 40 9.23 18.54 7.10
C PRO A 40 8.98 17.23 6.34
N LYS A 41 9.31 16.10 6.95
CA LYS A 41 8.98 14.77 6.41
C LYS A 41 8.29 13.90 7.46
N SER A 42 7.12 13.39 7.11
CA SER A 42 6.38 12.38 7.87
C SER A 42 6.37 11.07 7.08
N ILE A 43 7.05 10.06 7.59
CA ILE A 43 7.18 8.74 6.95
C ILE A 43 6.35 7.75 7.74
N ARG A 44 5.39 7.08 7.10
CA ARG A 44 4.43 6.19 7.75
C ARG A 44 4.46 4.83 7.07
N GLY A 45 4.85 3.80 7.79
CA GLY A 45 4.88 2.41 7.33
C GLY A 45 4.00 1.52 8.22
N SER A 46 3.25 0.62 7.60
CA SER A 46 2.54 -0.46 8.32
C SER A 46 1.94 -1.47 7.33
N THR A 47 1.61 -2.65 7.84
CA THR A 47 0.68 -3.56 7.17
C THR A 47 -0.77 -3.11 7.43
N PRO A 48 -1.63 -2.99 6.41
CA PRO A 48 -3.05 -2.70 6.63
C PRO A 48 -3.70 -3.80 7.48
N LYS A 49 -4.46 -3.41 8.51
CA LYS A 49 -5.21 -4.32 9.39
C LYS A 49 -6.71 -4.24 9.11
N VAL A 50 -7.51 -3.85 10.10
CA VAL A 50 -8.97 -3.81 10.01
C VAL A 50 -9.41 -2.58 9.21
N LYS A 51 -10.15 -2.81 8.13
CA LYS A 51 -10.66 -1.75 7.26
C LYS A 51 -11.48 -0.73 8.06
N GLY A 52 -11.22 0.55 7.85
CA GLY A 52 -11.98 1.66 8.47
C GLY A 52 -11.54 2.08 9.88
N SER A 53 -10.77 1.27 10.60
CA SER A 53 -10.09 1.67 11.85
C SER A 53 -8.57 1.79 11.70
N CYS A 54 -8.05 1.39 10.53
CA CYS A 54 -6.63 1.31 10.24
C CYS A 54 -6.04 2.70 9.95
N GLN A 55 -5.14 3.16 10.83
CA GLN A 55 -4.51 4.49 10.70
C GLN A 55 -3.67 4.64 9.42
N ILE A 56 -3.02 3.57 8.94
CA ILE A 56 -2.28 3.64 7.65
C ILE A 56 -3.23 3.75 6.46
N GLU A 57 -4.40 3.09 6.49
CA GLU A 57 -5.40 3.20 5.43
C GLU A 57 -5.94 4.64 5.35
N LYS A 58 -6.27 5.23 6.51
CA LYS A 58 -6.67 6.63 6.59
C LYS A 58 -5.58 7.55 6.02
N ALA A 59 -4.34 7.39 6.47
CA ALA A 59 -3.21 8.19 6.00
C ALA A 59 -2.99 8.07 4.48
N ALA A 60 -3.14 6.86 3.94
CA ALA A 60 -2.98 6.63 2.50
C ALA A 60 -4.13 7.24 1.68
N ASN A 61 -5.37 7.17 2.18
CA ASN A 61 -6.55 7.76 1.54
C ASN A 61 -6.58 9.29 1.58
N GLU A 62 -5.96 9.91 2.60
CA GLU A 62 -5.83 11.37 2.71
C GLU A 62 -4.78 11.95 1.74
N SER A 63 -3.90 11.10 1.18
CA SER A 63 -2.89 11.54 0.21
C SER A 63 -3.55 11.94 -1.12
N ALA A 64 -3.10 13.07 -1.68
CA ALA A 64 -3.46 13.46 -3.05
C ALA A 64 -3.00 12.41 -4.08
N HIS A 65 -1.91 11.69 -3.77
CA HIS A 65 -1.35 10.65 -4.61
C HIS A 65 -1.48 9.29 -3.93
N PHE A 66 -2.29 8.42 -4.51
CA PHE A 66 -2.49 7.05 -4.01
C PHE A 66 -1.91 6.05 -4.99
N MET A 67 -0.65 5.69 -4.76
CA MET A 67 0.15 4.85 -5.67
C MET A 67 -0.09 3.37 -5.38
N ARG A 68 -0.45 2.59 -6.41
CA ARG A 68 -0.49 1.13 -6.37
C ARG A 68 0.58 0.56 -7.29
N PHE A 69 1.19 -0.55 -6.87
CA PHE A 69 2.19 -1.23 -7.70
C PHE A 69 1.49 -2.19 -8.66
N HIS A 70 1.55 -1.88 -9.94
CA HIS A 70 1.02 -2.70 -11.03
C HIS A 70 2.13 -3.57 -11.61
N VAL A 71 1.80 -4.82 -11.90
CA VAL A 71 2.69 -5.80 -12.53
C VAL A 71 2.01 -6.37 -13.78
N PRO A 72 2.74 -6.57 -14.89
CA PRO A 72 2.20 -7.22 -16.08
C PRO A 72 1.99 -8.72 -15.82
N CYS A 73 0.88 -9.26 -16.32
CA CYS A 73 0.67 -10.71 -16.33
C CYS A 73 1.73 -11.38 -17.23
N PRO A 74 2.42 -12.45 -16.78
CA PRO A 74 3.43 -13.13 -17.59
C PRO A 74 2.85 -13.86 -18.82
N HIS A 75 1.53 -14.05 -18.88
CA HIS A 75 0.86 -14.76 -19.97
C HIS A 75 0.16 -13.84 -20.97
N CYS A 76 -0.54 -12.79 -20.51
CA CYS A 76 -1.25 -11.87 -21.40
C CYS A 76 -0.61 -10.47 -21.51
N GLY A 77 0.36 -10.12 -20.66
CA GLY A 77 1.04 -8.83 -20.67
C GLY A 77 0.24 -7.67 -20.05
N GLU A 78 -1.07 -7.82 -19.84
CA GLU A 78 -1.90 -6.78 -19.23
C GLU A 78 -1.49 -6.49 -17.78
N GLU A 79 -1.42 -5.20 -17.45
CA GLU A 79 -0.97 -4.72 -16.14
C GLU A 79 -2.12 -4.70 -15.12
N GLN A 80 -1.82 -5.16 -13.90
CA GLN A 80 -2.77 -5.14 -12.78
C GLN A 80 -2.02 -4.97 -11.46
N TYR A 81 -2.65 -4.37 -10.46
CA TYR A 81 -2.16 -4.50 -9.09
C TYR A 81 -2.73 -5.78 -8.47
N LEU A 82 -1.92 -6.45 -7.65
CA LEU A 82 -2.33 -7.72 -7.08
C LEU A 82 -3.39 -7.52 -6.00
N LYS A 83 -4.51 -8.23 -6.14
CA LYS A 83 -5.61 -8.24 -5.18
C LYS A 83 -5.67 -9.61 -4.51
N PHE A 84 -5.89 -9.64 -3.21
CA PHE A 84 -6.13 -10.91 -2.52
C PHE A 84 -7.39 -11.60 -3.07
N GLY A 85 -8.41 -10.80 -3.41
CA GLY A 85 -9.73 -11.28 -3.80
C GLY A 85 -10.55 -11.71 -2.59
N ASP A 86 -11.82 -12.02 -2.83
CA ASP A 86 -12.67 -12.76 -1.91
C ASP A 86 -13.15 -14.07 -2.56
N GLY A 87 -13.88 -14.89 -1.82
CA GLY A 87 -14.41 -16.16 -2.32
C GLY A 87 -15.29 -16.02 -3.57
N SER A 88 -15.87 -14.83 -3.81
CA SER A 88 -16.72 -14.52 -4.96
C SER A 88 -16.01 -13.83 -6.13
N THR A 89 -14.84 -13.23 -5.89
CA THR A 89 -14.11 -12.46 -6.90
C THR A 89 -13.57 -13.43 -7.96
N PRO A 90 -13.79 -13.21 -9.27
CA PRO A 90 -13.34 -14.16 -10.30
C PRO A 90 -11.83 -14.11 -10.59
N PHE A 91 -11.07 -13.30 -9.86
CA PHE A 91 -9.62 -13.11 -9.98
C PHE A 91 -8.97 -12.98 -8.59
N GLY A 92 -7.66 -12.80 -8.52
CA GLY A 92 -6.91 -12.68 -7.27
C GLY A 92 -6.33 -14.01 -6.81
N LEU A 93 -6.05 -14.15 -5.51
CA LEU A 93 -5.52 -15.40 -4.96
C LEU A 93 -6.61 -16.47 -4.88
N LYS A 94 -6.29 -17.65 -5.42
CA LYS A 94 -7.17 -18.82 -5.48
C LYS A 94 -6.42 -20.07 -5.07
N TRP A 95 -7.11 -21.00 -4.44
CA TRP A 95 -6.60 -22.31 -4.02
C TRP A 95 -7.75 -23.31 -4.00
N GLU A 96 -7.43 -24.60 -4.06
CA GLU A 96 -8.41 -25.67 -3.87
C GLU A 96 -8.97 -25.65 -2.43
N GLU A 97 -10.23 -26.02 -2.27
CA GLU A 97 -10.88 -26.04 -0.95
C GLU A 97 -10.07 -26.85 0.06
N SER A 98 -9.83 -26.24 1.23
CA SER A 98 -9.01 -26.80 2.32
C SER A 98 -7.54 -27.08 1.99
N LYS A 99 -7.00 -26.60 0.86
CA LYS A 99 -5.60 -26.82 0.45
C LYS A 99 -4.87 -25.51 0.09
N PRO A 100 -4.52 -24.66 1.08
CA PRO A 100 -3.87 -23.38 0.84
C PRO A 100 -2.49 -23.49 0.14
N GLU A 101 -1.83 -24.64 0.20
CA GLU A 101 -0.58 -24.94 -0.50
C GLU A 101 -0.72 -24.96 -2.03
N THR A 102 -1.94 -25.07 -2.54
CA THR A 102 -2.25 -25.04 -3.98
C THR A 102 -2.42 -23.62 -4.53
N VAL A 103 -2.10 -22.60 -3.74
CA VAL A 103 -2.36 -21.20 -4.08
C VAL A 103 -1.71 -20.78 -5.41
N TYR A 104 -2.50 -20.09 -6.22
CA TYR A 104 -2.07 -19.39 -7.43
C TYR A 104 -2.80 -18.05 -7.52
N TYR A 105 -2.29 -17.15 -8.36
CA TYR A 105 -2.95 -15.89 -8.67
C TYR A 105 -3.69 -16.01 -10.00
N LEU A 106 -4.93 -15.53 -10.07
CA LEU A 106 -5.74 -15.52 -11.28
C LEU A 106 -5.82 -14.09 -11.82
N CYS A 107 -5.34 -13.89 -13.05
CA CYS A 107 -5.29 -12.59 -13.72
C CYS A 107 -6.70 -11.99 -13.93
N GLU A 108 -6.88 -10.71 -13.62
CA GLU A 108 -8.18 -10.02 -13.73
C GLU A 108 -8.64 -9.76 -15.17
N HIS A 109 -7.73 -9.74 -16.14
CA HIS A 109 -8.02 -9.41 -17.53
C HIS A 109 -8.43 -10.64 -18.36
N ASN A 110 -7.69 -11.74 -18.20
CA ASN A 110 -7.81 -12.92 -19.06
C ASN A 110 -7.97 -14.24 -18.29
N GLY A 111 -8.02 -14.22 -16.95
CA GLY A 111 -8.14 -15.44 -16.15
C GLY A 111 -6.92 -16.37 -16.26
N CYS A 112 -5.75 -15.83 -16.61
CA CYS A 112 -4.51 -16.61 -16.62
C CYS A 112 -4.13 -17.08 -15.21
N VAL A 113 -3.79 -18.35 -15.06
CA VAL A 113 -3.24 -18.91 -13.82
C VAL A 113 -1.76 -18.55 -13.73
N ILE A 114 -1.39 -17.75 -12.74
CA ILE A 114 -0.02 -17.28 -12.50
C ILE A 114 0.49 -17.96 -11.23
N ARG A 115 1.56 -18.75 -11.34
CA ARG A 115 2.25 -19.33 -10.19
C ARG A 115 3.34 -18.39 -9.68
N GLN A 116 3.72 -18.56 -8.41
CA GLN A 116 4.75 -17.73 -7.78
C GLN A 116 6.10 -17.74 -8.54
N SER A 117 6.45 -18.87 -9.16
CA SER A 117 7.68 -19.00 -9.96
C SER A 117 7.66 -18.20 -11.27
N GLU A 118 6.48 -17.81 -11.74
CA GLU A 118 6.27 -17.10 -13.01
C GLU A 118 6.15 -15.59 -12.81
N LEU A 119 5.97 -15.13 -11.57
CA LEU A 119 5.76 -13.73 -11.26
C LEU A 119 7.07 -12.95 -11.39
N ASP A 120 7.21 -12.17 -12.47
CA ASP A 120 8.29 -11.20 -12.65
C ASP A 120 7.80 -9.77 -12.40
N GLN A 121 8.33 -9.14 -11.36
CA GLN A 121 7.96 -7.78 -10.96
C GLN A 121 8.86 -6.70 -11.57
N LYS A 122 9.91 -7.06 -12.32
CA LYS A 122 10.88 -6.09 -12.87
C LYS A 122 10.25 -5.09 -13.83
N ALA A 123 9.23 -5.52 -14.56
CA ALA A 123 8.46 -4.67 -15.46
C ALA A 123 7.29 -3.96 -14.77
N GLY A 124 7.18 -4.05 -13.44
CA GLY A 124 6.15 -3.35 -12.68
C GLY A 124 6.35 -1.84 -12.61
N ARG A 125 5.27 -1.11 -12.30
CA ARG A 125 5.28 0.34 -12.11
C ARG A 125 4.27 0.76 -11.05
N TRP A 126 4.57 1.83 -10.34
CA TRP A 126 3.63 2.48 -9.44
C TRP A 126 2.72 3.41 -10.25
N ILE A 127 1.41 3.24 -10.13
CA ILE A 127 0.39 4.06 -10.80
C ILE A 127 -0.47 4.71 -9.72
N CYS A 128 -0.70 6.02 -9.85
CA CYS A 128 -1.58 6.78 -8.97
C CYS A 128 -3.04 6.59 -9.39
N ASP A 129 -3.87 6.00 -8.53
CA ASP A 129 -5.30 5.82 -8.85
C ASP A 129 -6.05 7.15 -8.96
N ASN A 130 -5.61 8.17 -8.20
CA ASN A 130 -6.29 9.46 -8.17
C ASN A 130 -5.99 10.32 -9.40
N THR A 131 -4.80 10.16 -10.01
CA THR A 131 -4.30 11.10 -11.03
C THR A 131 -3.85 10.44 -12.33
N GLY A 132 -3.67 9.11 -12.35
CA GLY A 132 -3.09 8.39 -13.49
C GLY A 132 -1.57 8.54 -13.64
N MET A 133 -0.93 9.43 -12.87
CA MET A 133 0.53 9.61 -12.87
C MET A 133 1.23 8.31 -12.47
N TRP A 134 2.33 7.97 -13.12
CA TRP A 134 3.07 6.74 -12.82
C TRP A 134 4.58 6.92 -12.76
N THR A 135 5.25 6.00 -12.05
CA THR A 135 6.71 5.92 -11.96
C THR A 135 7.19 4.47 -11.90
N ARG A 136 8.41 4.20 -12.37
CA ARG A 136 9.09 2.90 -12.23
C ARG A 136 10.16 2.90 -11.14
N ASP A 137 10.77 4.05 -10.90
CA ASP A 137 11.97 4.20 -10.06
C ASP A 137 11.77 5.15 -8.87
N GLY A 138 10.64 5.87 -8.81
CA GLY A 138 10.39 6.90 -7.80
C GLY A 138 11.23 8.18 -8.02
N LEU A 139 11.90 8.30 -9.17
CA LEU A 139 12.70 9.46 -9.55
C LEU A 139 12.06 10.21 -10.72
N ALA A 140 11.57 9.48 -11.73
CA ALA A 140 10.87 10.02 -12.88
C ALA A 140 9.37 9.71 -12.83
N TYR A 141 8.55 10.72 -13.08
CA TYR A 141 7.09 10.63 -13.07
C TYR A 141 6.52 11.08 -14.42
N PHE A 142 5.50 10.38 -14.89
CA PHE A 142 4.87 10.57 -16.21
C PHE A 142 3.35 10.59 -16.09
#